data_AF-A0A3P7I9L3-F1
#
_entry.id   AF-A0A3P7I9L3-F1
#
_cell.length_a   1.000
_cell.length_b   1.000
_cell.length_c   1.000
_cell.angle_alpha   90.00
_cell.angle_beta   90.00
_cell.angle_gamma   90.00
#
_symmetry.space_group_name_H-M   'P 1'
#
loop_
_entity.id
_entity.type
_entity.pdbx_description
1 polymer ?
#
loop_
_entity_poly.entity_id
_entity_poly.type
_entity_poly.pdbx_seq_one_letter_code
_entity_poly.pdbx_strand_id
1 'polypeptide(L)'
;MQGFSIGNYTQKKMEQVISDTGTSWIGAPKGVVAAIAQEINAKYDPVNELLTVPCSTMWTQPDLVFTINGISYNVPSVQYILDIELGNDKCAITFFTMDSVGFGPAWILGDTWIRTYCNIHDIGQKRIGFSNAIHTELQ
;
A
#
# COMPACT_ATOMS: atom_id res chain seq x y z
N MET A 1 6.10 -2.70 -12.22
CA MET A 1 4.63 -2.75 -12.03
C MET A 1 3.96 -2.10 -13.22
N GLN A 2 2.82 -2.64 -13.69
CA GLN A 2 2.11 -2.16 -14.90
C GLN A 2 0.92 -1.25 -14.59
N GLY A 3 0.41 -1.32 -13.37
CA GLY A 3 -0.71 -0.49 -12.97
C GLY A 3 -1.04 -0.62 -11.50
N PHE A 4 -1.87 0.31 -11.06
CA PHE A 4 -2.42 0.40 -9.71
C PHE A 4 -3.86 0.93 -9.80
N SER A 5 -4.74 0.42 -8.93
CA SER A 5 -6.11 0.93 -8.80
C SER A 5 -6.63 0.78 -7.38
N ILE A 6 -7.59 1.64 -7.02
CA ILE A 6 -8.38 1.56 -5.78
C ILE A 6 -9.74 2.19 -6.08
N GLY A 7 -10.83 1.49 -5.75
CA GLY A 7 -12.18 1.96 -6.07
C GLY A 7 -12.32 2.40 -7.53
N ASN A 8 -12.63 3.66 -7.77
CA ASN A 8 -12.77 4.26 -9.10
C ASN A 8 -11.47 4.81 -9.69
N TYR A 9 -10.41 4.96 -8.89
CA TYR A 9 -9.10 5.40 -9.37
C TYR A 9 -8.37 4.27 -10.10
N THR A 10 -7.84 4.55 -11.28
CA THR A 10 -6.99 3.62 -12.04
C THR A 10 -5.83 4.35 -12.68
N GLN A 11 -4.64 3.76 -12.54
CA GLN A 11 -3.42 4.19 -13.21
C GLN A 11 -2.81 3.01 -13.95
N LYS A 12 -2.66 3.14 -15.28
CA LYS A 12 -1.95 2.17 -16.13
C LYS A 12 -0.62 2.78 -16.58
N LYS A 13 0.41 2.63 -15.76
CA LYS A 13 1.74 3.19 -16.00
C LYS A 13 2.79 2.16 -15.62
N MET A 14 3.75 1.95 -16.53
CA MET A 14 4.91 1.11 -16.27
C MET A 14 5.87 1.85 -15.34
N GLU A 15 6.04 1.36 -14.12
CA GLU A 15 6.91 1.97 -13.12
C GLU A 15 7.83 0.94 -12.45
N GLN A 16 9.04 1.41 -12.11
CA GLN A 16 9.96 0.67 -11.27
C GLN A 16 9.46 0.70 -9.82
N VAL A 17 9.53 -0.45 -9.17
CA VAL A 17 9.05 -0.69 -7.82
C VAL A 17 10.10 -1.53 -7.10
N ILE A 18 10.34 -1.25 -5.83
CA ILE A 18 11.22 -2.04 -4.98
C ILE A 18 10.41 -2.79 -3.91
N SER A 19 10.72 -4.06 -3.67
CA SER A 19 10.30 -4.76 -2.45
C SER A 19 11.34 -4.45 -1.38
N ASP A 20 10.91 -3.84 -0.28
CA ASP A 20 11.82 -3.29 0.71
C ASP A 20 11.40 -3.67 2.12
N THR A 21 12.08 -4.66 2.69
CA THR A 21 11.86 -5.12 4.06
C THR A 21 12.38 -4.12 5.11
N GLY A 22 13.05 -3.04 4.71
CA GLY A 22 13.52 -1.97 5.59
C GLY A 22 12.54 -0.81 5.72
N THR A 23 11.43 -0.82 4.96
CA THR A 23 10.44 0.26 4.95
C THR A 23 9.10 -0.23 5.52
N SER A 24 8.52 0.53 6.45
CA SER A 24 7.27 0.12 7.10
C SER A 24 6.02 0.21 6.20
N TRP A 25 5.82 1.33 5.51
CA TRP A 25 4.58 1.60 4.77
C TRP A 25 4.81 1.58 3.26
N ILE A 26 3.74 1.63 2.47
CA ILE A 26 3.89 1.77 1.01
C ILE A 26 4.29 3.20 0.68
N GLY A 27 5.45 3.35 0.02
CA GLY A 27 5.85 4.61 -0.59
C GLY A 27 5.28 4.69 -2.00
N ALA A 28 4.58 5.77 -2.32
CA ALA A 28 3.93 5.93 -3.63
C ALA A 28 4.07 7.38 -4.16
N PRO A 29 3.94 7.60 -5.48
CA PRO A 29 3.97 8.94 -6.05
C PRO A 29 2.91 9.85 -5.43
N LYS A 30 3.25 11.11 -5.19
CA LYS A 30 2.35 12.09 -4.55
C LYS A 30 0.93 12.14 -5.13
N GLY A 31 0.80 12.11 -6.46
CA GLY A 31 -0.49 12.11 -7.13
C GLY A 31 -1.33 10.85 -6.87
N VAL A 32 -0.68 9.71 -6.64
CA VAL A 32 -1.35 8.45 -6.30
C VAL A 32 -1.82 8.46 -4.85
N VAL A 33 -0.99 8.92 -3.91
CA VAL A 33 -1.40 9.06 -2.50
C VAL A 33 -2.57 10.03 -2.36
N ALA A 34 -2.57 11.14 -3.11
CA ALA A 34 -3.69 12.06 -3.13
C ALA A 34 -4.97 11.41 -3.67
N ALA A 35 -4.87 10.58 -4.72
CA ALA A 35 -6.01 9.85 -5.27
C ALA A 35 -6.55 8.79 -4.30
N ILE A 36 -5.66 8.04 -3.62
CA ILE A 36 -6.04 7.09 -2.55
C ILE A 36 -6.81 7.84 -1.46
N ALA A 37 -6.26 8.96 -0.96
CA ALA A 37 -6.88 9.76 0.08
C ALA A 37 -8.27 10.27 -0.34
N GLN A 38 -8.43 10.68 -1.59
CA GLN A 38 -9.72 11.10 -2.13
C GLN A 38 -10.72 9.92 -2.19
N GLU A 39 -10.29 8.76 -2.68
CA GLU A 39 -11.15 7.58 -2.86
C GLU A 39 -11.73 7.08 -1.54
N ILE A 40 -10.92 7.03 -0.48
CA ILE A 40 -11.31 6.51 0.84
C ILE A 40 -11.75 7.61 1.82
N ASN A 41 -11.84 8.86 1.36
CA ASN A 41 -12.15 10.05 2.16
C ASN A 41 -11.21 10.25 3.35
N ALA A 42 -9.91 9.96 3.19
CA ALA A 42 -8.91 10.19 4.20
C ALA A 42 -8.70 11.69 4.47
N LYS A 43 -8.35 12.03 5.71
CA LYS A 43 -8.03 13.39 6.17
C LYS A 43 -6.63 13.42 6.75
N TYR A 44 -5.91 14.50 6.46
CA TYR A 44 -4.60 14.72 7.05
C TYR A 44 -4.76 15.09 8.53
N ASP A 45 -4.07 14.35 9.39
CA ASP A 45 -3.92 14.67 10.81
C ASP A 45 -2.61 15.44 11.01
N PRO A 46 -2.67 16.77 11.25
CA PRO A 46 -1.47 17.58 11.40
C PRO A 46 -0.70 17.31 12.70
N VAL A 47 -1.31 16.67 13.70
CA VAL A 47 -0.65 16.36 14.97
C VAL A 47 0.27 15.15 14.82
N ASN A 48 -0.20 14.14 14.08
CA ASN A 48 0.51 12.89 13.85
C ASN A 48 1.21 12.83 12.48
N GLU A 49 1.07 13.87 11.67
CA GLU A 49 1.64 14.02 10.32
C GLU A 49 1.33 12.86 9.36
N LEU A 50 0.11 12.34 9.44
CA LEU A 50 -0.33 11.17 8.66
C LEU A 50 -1.75 11.33 8.12
N LEU A 51 -2.11 10.52 7.13
CA LEU A 51 -3.47 10.44 6.61
C LEU A 51 -4.29 9.44 7.44
N THR A 52 -5.49 9.84 7.82
CA THR A 52 -6.40 9.06 8.67
C THR A 52 -7.76 8.85 8.03
N VAL A 53 -8.42 7.76 8.40
CA VAL A 53 -9.84 7.48 8.16
C VAL A 53 -10.51 7.09 9.48
N PRO A 54 -11.86 7.14 9.58
CA PRO A 54 -12.56 6.53 10.70
C PRO A 54 -12.23 5.04 10.84
N CYS A 55 -11.83 4.57 12.03
CA CYS A 55 -11.49 3.16 12.25
C CYS A 55 -12.66 2.22 11.96
N SER A 56 -13.88 2.70 12.18
CA SER A 56 -15.12 2.03 11.75
C SER A 56 -15.16 1.63 10.27
N THR A 57 -14.36 2.25 9.40
CA THR A 57 -14.29 1.93 7.96
C THR A 57 -13.20 0.92 7.58
N MET A 58 -12.36 0.48 8.53
CA MET A 58 -11.18 -0.36 8.27
C MET A 58 -11.46 -1.61 7.43
N TRP A 59 -12.64 -2.21 7.58
CA TRP A 59 -13.02 -3.47 6.92
C TRP A 59 -13.92 -3.27 5.69
N THR A 60 -14.31 -2.04 5.38
CA THR A 60 -15.30 -1.73 4.34
C THR A 60 -14.70 -0.94 3.17
N GLN A 61 -13.48 -0.44 3.33
CA GLN A 61 -12.80 0.32 2.28
C GLN A 61 -12.36 -0.61 1.15
N PRO A 62 -12.25 -0.11 -0.09
CA PRO A 62 -11.93 -0.94 -1.26
C PRO A 62 -10.52 -1.52 -1.17
N ASP A 63 -10.29 -2.67 -1.80
CA ASP A 63 -8.96 -3.22 -1.96
C ASP A 63 -8.08 -2.28 -2.80
N LEU A 64 -6.79 -2.23 -2.46
CA LEU A 64 -5.77 -1.77 -3.40
C LEU A 64 -5.47 -2.90 -4.37
N VAL A 65 -5.29 -2.59 -5.65
CA VAL A 65 -4.98 -3.59 -6.67
C VAL A 65 -3.73 -3.18 -7.43
N PHE A 66 -2.70 -4.01 -7.36
CA PHE A 66 -1.42 -3.82 -8.06
C PHE A 66 -1.34 -4.80 -9.23
N THR A 67 -1.08 -4.32 -10.44
CA THR A 67 -0.84 -5.19 -11.61
C THR A 67 0.65 -5.41 -11.80
N ILE A 68 1.13 -6.64 -11.59
CA ILE A 68 2.53 -7.04 -11.75
C ILE A 68 2.61 -8.30 -12.61
N ASN A 69 3.38 -8.23 -13.69
CA ASN A 69 3.47 -9.27 -14.71
C ASN A 69 2.10 -9.75 -15.25
N GLY A 70 1.13 -8.83 -15.38
CA GLY A 70 -0.23 -9.14 -15.83
C GLY A 70 -1.11 -9.82 -14.77
N ILE A 71 -0.59 -10.08 -13.58
CA ILE A 71 -1.32 -10.63 -12.44
C ILE A 71 -1.79 -9.48 -11.55
N SER A 72 -3.03 -9.56 -11.06
CA SER A 72 -3.57 -8.61 -10.09
C SER A 72 -3.31 -9.10 -8.67
N TYR A 73 -2.73 -8.23 -7.85
CA TYR A 73 -2.44 -8.46 -6.44
C TYR A 73 -3.28 -7.50 -5.61
N ASN A 74 -4.21 -8.05 -4.86
CA ASN A 74 -5.12 -7.32 -3.99
C ASN A 74 -4.54 -7.18 -2.58
N VAL A 75 -4.52 -5.96 -2.05
CA VAL A 75 -4.24 -5.67 -0.65
C VAL A 75 -5.55 -5.21 0.00
N PRO A 76 -6.17 -6.05 0.85
CA PRO A 76 -7.40 -5.72 1.55
C PRO A 76 -7.26 -4.49 2.46
N SER A 77 -8.37 -3.80 2.72
CA SER A 77 -8.40 -2.60 3.56
C SER A 77 -7.81 -2.76 4.94
N VAL A 78 -8.06 -3.88 5.61
CA VAL A 78 -7.45 -4.21 6.91
C VAL A 78 -5.91 -4.27 6.88
N GLN A 79 -5.29 -4.49 5.72
CA GLN A 79 -3.84 -4.52 5.61
C GLN A 79 -3.22 -3.13 5.51
N TYR A 80 -3.96 -2.15 4.96
CA TYR A 80 -3.46 -0.80 4.71
C TYR A 80 -4.13 0.31 5.54
N ILE A 81 -5.14 -0.02 6.34
CA ILE A 81 -5.75 0.85 7.35
C ILE A 81 -5.50 0.20 8.70
N LEU A 82 -4.72 0.88 9.56
CA LEU A 82 -4.30 0.34 10.84
C LEU A 82 -4.78 1.22 11.99
N ASP A 83 -5.32 0.57 13.02
CA ASP A 83 -5.50 1.18 14.33
C ASP A 83 -4.14 1.17 15.04
N ILE A 84 -3.52 2.35 15.10
CA ILE A 84 -2.27 2.57 15.83
C ILE A 84 -2.52 3.35 17.13
N GLU A 85 -3.75 3.27 17.64
CA GLU A 85 -4.17 3.86 18.91
C GLU A 85 -4.08 5.40 18.95
N LEU A 86 -4.35 6.07 17.81
CA LEU A 86 -4.38 7.55 17.72
C LEU A 86 -5.52 8.20 18.53
N GLY A 87 -6.51 7.38 18.94
CA GLY A 87 -7.74 7.83 19.59
C GLY A 87 -8.71 8.54 18.64
N ASN A 88 -9.88 8.91 19.16
CA ASN A 88 -10.92 9.64 18.42
C ASN A 88 -11.39 8.95 17.12
N ASP A 89 -11.48 7.62 17.11
CA ASP A 89 -11.86 6.81 15.93
C ASP A 89 -10.92 7.05 14.73
N LYS A 90 -9.65 7.40 14.94
CA LYS A 90 -8.69 7.64 13.85
C LYS A 90 -7.79 6.44 13.60
N CYS A 91 -7.87 5.90 12.39
CA CYS A 91 -6.96 4.87 11.91
C CYS A 91 -6.05 5.44 10.82
N ALA A 92 -4.77 5.08 10.87
CA ALA A 92 -3.78 5.53 9.90
C ALA A 92 -3.90 4.74 8.59
N ILE A 93 -3.73 5.40 7.46
CA ILE A 93 -3.48 4.71 6.19
C ILE A 93 -1.98 4.52 6.05
N THR A 94 -1.55 3.32 5.67
CA THR A 94 -0.12 2.96 5.64
C THR A 94 0.53 3.35 4.31
N PHE A 95 0.46 4.63 3.99
CA PHE A 95 1.04 5.22 2.79
C PHE A 95 1.81 6.49 3.12
N PHE A 96 2.90 6.73 2.40
CA PHE A 96 3.58 8.02 2.41
C PHE A 96 3.94 8.45 0.99
N THR A 97 4.07 9.76 0.80
CA THR A 97 4.41 10.35 -0.49
C THR A 97 5.90 10.22 -0.77
N MET A 98 6.24 9.75 -1.96
CA MET A 98 7.59 9.80 -2.50
C MET A 98 7.66 10.75 -3.70
N ASP A 99 8.71 11.58 -3.70
CA ASP A 99 9.08 12.39 -4.86
C ASP A 99 10.26 11.70 -5.56
N SER A 100 9.96 10.83 -6.53
CA SER A 100 11.00 10.29 -7.42
C SER A 100 11.34 11.34 -8.47
N VAL A 101 12.44 12.07 -8.26
CA VAL A 101 12.99 13.06 -9.22
C VAL A 101 13.74 12.39 -10.38
N GLY A 102 13.28 11.21 -10.82
CA GLY A 102 13.88 10.43 -11.91
C GLY A 102 15.04 9.51 -11.50
N PHE A 103 15.39 9.47 -10.21
CA PHE A 103 16.34 8.51 -9.65
C PHE A 103 15.61 7.55 -8.70
N GLY A 104 15.85 6.24 -8.88
CA GLY A 104 15.29 5.19 -8.02
C GLY A 104 13.86 4.77 -8.39
N PRO A 105 13.29 3.81 -7.64
CA PRO A 105 11.95 3.30 -7.90
C PRO A 105 10.90 4.37 -7.57
N ALA A 106 9.80 4.38 -8.33
CA ALA A 106 8.66 5.26 -8.08
C ALA A 106 7.81 4.79 -6.89
N TRP A 107 7.96 3.53 -6.50
CA TRP A 107 7.20 2.89 -5.43
C TRP A 107 8.10 2.05 -4.52
N ILE A 108 7.75 2.02 -3.24
CA ILE A 108 8.31 1.10 -2.25
C ILE A 108 7.18 0.20 -1.72
N LEU A 109 7.37 -1.11 -1.81
CA LEU A 109 6.50 -2.12 -1.20
C LEU A 109 7.09 -2.53 0.16
N GLY A 110 6.65 -1.81 1.20
CA GLY A 110 7.05 -2.05 2.59
C GLY A 110 6.16 -3.06 3.33
N ASP A 111 6.12 -2.99 4.67
CA ASP A 111 5.43 -3.98 5.52
C ASP A 111 3.95 -4.17 5.18
N THR A 112 3.24 -3.15 4.71
CA THR A 112 1.85 -3.31 4.26
C THR A 112 1.70 -4.33 3.14
N TRP A 113 2.63 -4.33 2.19
CA TRP A 113 2.69 -5.36 1.16
C TRP A 113 3.18 -6.70 1.74
N ILE A 114 4.22 -6.67 2.56
CA ILE A 114 4.88 -7.88 3.10
C ILE A 114 3.96 -8.66 4.07
N ARG A 115 3.09 -7.97 4.82
CA ARG A 115 2.05 -8.61 5.63
C ARG A 115 0.98 -9.29 4.79
N THR A 116 0.73 -8.79 3.59
CA THR A 116 -0.26 -9.38 2.67
C THR A 116 0.34 -10.54 1.89
N TYR A 117 1.60 -10.42 1.47
CA TYR A 117 2.28 -11.36 0.61
C TYR A 117 3.65 -11.78 1.16
N CYS A 118 3.91 -13.08 1.22
CA CYS A 118 5.27 -13.57 1.38
C CYS A 118 6.08 -13.23 0.13
N ASN A 119 7.27 -12.65 0.31
CA ASN A 119 8.16 -12.22 -0.78
C ASN A 119 9.34 -13.19 -0.90
N ILE A 120 9.46 -13.86 -2.04
CA ILE A 120 10.56 -14.78 -2.34
C ILE A 120 11.58 -14.05 -3.21
N HIS A 121 12.77 -13.79 -2.66
CA HIS A 121 13.89 -13.17 -3.38
C HIS A 121 14.80 -14.25 -3.98
N ASP A 122 14.55 -14.62 -5.23
CA ASP A 122 15.35 -15.60 -5.97
C ASP A 122 16.51 -14.90 -6.68
N ILE A 123 17.62 -14.77 -5.95
CA ILE A 123 18.83 -14.08 -6.43
C ILE A 123 19.45 -14.82 -7.63
N GLY A 124 19.41 -16.15 -7.64
CA GLY A 124 19.97 -16.97 -8.72
C GLY A 124 19.31 -16.68 -10.06
N GLN A 125 17.96 -16.56 -10.05
CA GLN A 125 17.18 -16.27 -11.24
C GLN A 125 16.82 -14.78 -11.41
N LYS A 126 17.35 -13.90 -10.54
CA LYS A 126 17.13 -12.45 -10.57
C LYS A 126 15.65 -12.06 -10.62
N ARG A 127 14.83 -12.68 -9.78
CA ARG A 127 13.37 -12.46 -9.76
C ARG A 127 12.83 -12.42 -8.33
N ILE A 128 11.66 -11.80 -8.20
CA ILE A 128 10.88 -11.80 -6.97
C ILE A 128 9.57 -12.53 -7.23
N GLY A 129 9.21 -13.44 -6.32
CA GLY A 129 7.93 -14.14 -6.30
C GLY A 129 7.07 -13.68 -5.13
N PHE A 130 5.76 -13.78 -5.28
CA PHE A 130 4.80 -13.45 -4.24
C PHE A 130 3.80 -14.59 -4.04
N SER A 131 3.44 -14.85 -2.78
CA SER A 131 2.34 -15.74 -2.41
C SER A 131 1.53 -15.11 -1.29
N ASN A 132 0.25 -15.45 -1.15
CA ASN A 132 -0.55 -14.99 -0.02
C ASN A 132 0.12 -15.38 1.30
N ALA A 133 0.22 -14.44 2.25
CA ALA A 133 0.60 -14.76 3.62
C ALA A 133 -0.54 -15.48 4.33
N ILE A 134 -0.21 -16.42 5.21
CA ILE A 134 -1.18 -17.14 6.03
C ILE A 134 -1.12 -16.56 7.44
N HIS A 135 -2.24 -15.99 7.91
CA HIS A 135 -2.40 -15.50 9.26
C HIS A 135 -3.36 -16.44 10.01
N THR A 136 -2.83 -17.29 10.89
CA THR A 136 -3.63 -18.24 11.68
C THR A 136 -4.45 -17.57 12.80
N GLU A 137 -4.17 -16.31 13.11
CA GLU A 137 -4.76 -15.56 14.23
C GLU A 137 -5.89 -14.62 13.81
N LEU A 138 -6.23 -14.56 12.51
CA LEU A 138 -7.25 -13.68 11.93
C LEU A 138 -8.46 -14.45 11.34
N GLN A 139 -8.68 -15.70 11.76
CA GLN A 139 -9.86 -16.50 11.40
C GLN A 139 -10.96 -16.39 12.46
#